data_AF-A0A914ZB26-F1
#
_entry.id   AF-A0A914ZB26-F1
#
_cell.length_a   1.000
_cell.length_b   1.000
_cell.length_c   1.000
_cell.angle_alpha   90.00
_cell.angle_beta   90.00
_cell.angle_gamma   90.00
#
_symmetry.space_group_name_H-M   'P 1'
#
loop_
_entity.id
_entity.type
_entity.pdbx_description
1 polymer ?
#
loop_
_entity_poly.entity_id
_entity_poly.type
_entity_poly.pdbx_seq_one_letter_code
_entity_poly.pdbx_strand_id
1 'polypeptide(L)'
;MLLSMVLVYGNEQRLLCMSHLIGADSLPSKDQLDPNLQFLPHLSSPDERVFIVLNRDGDFAIIKGRWNGFSRKISGDKLHKGKSGAAGVLNVELFNLLRNTVQKMQLPGVDGSTLFVIGDAQARLNGRRMHCRSTQTAEHIASIFSIGTLFILCNPDKVRTRQDSSPIGHQCQKWPMTMACGYGRPVPSNRYLSQGQDGAVDITPALFAVCATYDFGDIGNSGGACSACSACGAGGACGAGCTASCGAACGGCGGCGG
;
A
#
# COMPACT_ATOMS: atom_id res chain seq x y z
N MET A 1 -20.26 -7.23 -2.84
CA MET A 1 -18.87 -7.69 -3.00
C MET A 1 -18.02 -6.55 -3.53
N LEU A 2 -16.76 -6.43 -3.11
CA LEU A 2 -15.80 -5.55 -3.80
C LEU A 2 -15.17 -6.39 -4.89
N LEU A 3 -15.61 -6.20 -6.13
CA LEU A 3 -14.90 -6.74 -7.28
C LEU A 3 -13.62 -5.91 -7.43
N SER A 4 -12.47 -6.57 -7.39
CA SER A 4 -11.20 -5.93 -7.71
C SER A 4 -10.56 -6.69 -8.86
N MET A 5 -10.12 -5.93 -9.85
CA MET A 5 -9.57 -6.45 -11.10
C MET A 5 -8.34 -5.63 -11.48
N VAL A 6 -7.31 -6.33 -11.91
CA VAL A 6 -6.08 -5.79 -12.46
C VAL A 6 -6.06 -6.15 -13.93
N LEU A 7 -5.97 -5.14 -14.79
CA LEU A 7 -5.83 -5.32 -16.24
C LEU A 7 -4.46 -4.80 -16.66
N VAL A 8 -3.69 -5.64 -17.34
CA VAL A 8 -2.37 -5.28 -17.86
C VAL A 8 -2.45 -5.23 -19.38
N TYR A 9 -2.34 -4.02 -19.91
CA TYR A 9 -2.36 -3.74 -21.33
C TYR A 9 -0.93 -3.60 -21.87
N GLY A 10 -0.71 -4.12 -23.07
CA GLY A 10 0.53 -3.98 -23.81
C GLY A 10 0.54 -2.73 -24.68
N ASN A 11 1.50 -2.69 -25.60
CA ASN A 11 1.46 -1.73 -26.69
C ASN A 11 0.14 -1.90 -27.48
N GLU A 12 -0.39 -0.81 -28.02
CA GLU A 12 -1.65 -0.80 -28.78
C GLU A 12 -2.93 -1.12 -27.98
N GLN A 13 -2.93 -0.97 -26.66
CA GLN A 13 -4.12 -1.21 -25.81
C GLN A 13 -4.63 -2.66 -25.88
N ARG A 14 -3.78 -3.60 -26.28
CA ARG A 14 -4.11 -5.03 -26.26
C ARG A 14 -4.00 -5.56 -24.84
N LEU A 15 -5.05 -6.23 -24.35
CA LEU A 15 -5.00 -6.91 -23.04
C LEU A 15 -4.00 -8.07 -23.10
N LEU A 16 -2.99 -8.05 -22.25
CA LEU A 16 -1.96 -9.09 -22.15
C LEU A 16 -2.27 -10.07 -21.02
N CYS A 17 -2.69 -9.54 -19.88
CA CYS A 17 -2.98 -10.32 -18.69
C CYS A 17 -4.11 -9.65 -17.89
N MET A 18 -4.94 -10.45 -17.25
CA MET A 18 -5.89 -9.98 -16.26
C MET A 18 -5.73 -10.75 -14.96
N SER A 19 -6.02 -10.10 -13.84
CA SER A 19 -6.23 -10.77 -12.57
C SER A 19 -7.50 -10.24 -11.94
N HIS A 20 -8.30 -11.12 -11.34
CA HIS A 20 -9.51 -10.71 -10.65
C HIS A 20 -9.71 -11.51 -9.38
N LEU A 21 -10.34 -10.85 -8.40
CA LEU A 21 -10.74 -11.47 -7.15
C LEU A 21 -11.87 -12.47 -7.42
N ILE A 22 -11.67 -13.72 -7.02
CA ILE A 22 -12.68 -14.78 -7.13
C ILE A 22 -13.42 -14.96 -5.80
N GLY A 23 -14.65 -15.48 -5.89
CA GLY A 23 -15.49 -15.73 -4.74
C GLY A 23 -15.04 -16.95 -3.93
N ALA A 24 -15.53 -17.05 -2.70
CA ALA A 24 -15.28 -18.20 -1.83
C ALA A 24 -15.92 -19.51 -2.33
N ASP A 25 -16.82 -19.40 -3.32
CA ASP A 25 -17.48 -20.49 -4.03
C ASP A 25 -16.69 -20.97 -5.26
N SER A 26 -15.63 -20.27 -5.65
CA SER A 26 -14.87 -20.56 -6.87
C SER A 26 -13.75 -21.60 -6.68
N LEU A 27 -13.44 -21.97 -5.43
CA LEU A 27 -12.43 -22.99 -5.10
C LEU A 27 -13.01 -24.01 -4.12
N PRO A 28 -12.57 -25.28 -4.18
CA PRO A 28 -12.96 -26.26 -3.20
C PRO A 28 -12.44 -25.87 -1.81
N SER A 29 -13.22 -26.21 -0.80
CA SER A 29 -12.76 -26.22 0.59
C SER A 29 -11.82 -27.40 0.81
N LYS A 30 -10.95 -27.29 1.83
CA LYS A 30 -10.01 -28.36 2.19
C LYS A 30 -10.71 -29.71 2.42
N ASP A 31 -11.91 -29.70 3.00
CA ASP A 31 -12.66 -30.91 3.34
C ASP A 31 -13.29 -31.59 2.11
N GLN A 32 -13.33 -30.89 0.97
CA GLN A 32 -13.78 -31.44 -0.32
C GLN A 32 -12.64 -32.07 -1.12
N LEU A 33 -11.39 -31.91 -0.69
CA LEU A 33 -10.24 -32.50 -1.35
C LEU A 33 -9.87 -33.84 -0.74
N ASP A 34 -9.44 -34.77 -1.60
CA ASP A 34 -8.75 -35.97 -1.15
C ASP A 34 -7.49 -35.55 -0.36
N PRO A 35 -7.21 -36.15 0.82
CA PRO A 35 -6.02 -35.84 1.62
C PRO A 35 -4.69 -35.94 0.86
N ASN A 36 -4.65 -36.70 -0.23
CA ASN A 36 -3.49 -36.86 -1.10
C ASN A 36 -3.32 -35.72 -2.12
N LEU A 37 -4.33 -34.87 -2.33
CA LEU A 37 -4.34 -33.76 -3.29
C LEU A 37 -3.95 -32.41 -2.66
N GLN A 38 -2.89 -32.39 -1.84
CA GLN A 38 -2.47 -31.18 -1.11
C GLN A 38 -1.93 -30.05 -2.00
N PHE A 39 -1.65 -30.34 -3.26
CA PHE A 39 -1.15 -29.38 -4.25
C PHE A 39 -2.26 -28.58 -4.95
N LEU A 40 -3.54 -29.02 -4.84
CA LEU A 40 -4.64 -28.29 -5.43
C LEU A 40 -4.94 -27.01 -4.63
N PRO A 41 -5.10 -25.86 -5.31
CA PRO A 41 -5.55 -24.62 -4.68
C PRO A 41 -6.90 -24.83 -4.00
N HIS A 42 -6.96 -24.54 -2.71
CA HIS A 42 -8.16 -24.70 -1.89
C HIS A 42 -8.27 -23.61 -0.84
N LEU A 43 -9.50 -23.43 -0.36
CA LEU A 43 -9.83 -22.58 0.77
C LEU A 43 -9.74 -23.39 2.07
N SER A 44 -8.92 -22.90 2.99
CA SER A 44 -8.74 -23.45 4.33
C SER A 44 -9.47 -22.64 5.40
N SER A 45 -9.90 -21.43 5.08
CA SER A 45 -10.58 -20.53 6.01
C SER A 45 -11.49 -19.54 5.27
N PRO A 46 -12.63 -19.14 5.87
CA PRO A 46 -13.54 -18.16 5.26
C PRO A 46 -12.96 -16.74 5.18
N ASP A 47 -11.89 -16.45 5.92
CA ASP A 47 -11.21 -15.15 5.91
C ASP A 47 -10.19 -15.02 4.76
N GLU A 48 -10.02 -16.08 3.98
CA GLU A 48 -9.15 -16.11 2.82
C GLU A 48 -9.77 -15.38 1.63
N ARG A 49 -8.91 -14.71 0.87
CA ARG A 49 -9.27 -14.08 -0.38
C ARG A 49 -8.33 -14.55 -1.47
N VAL A 50 -8.86 -14.72 -2.67
CA VAL A 50 -8.11 -15.33 -3.76
C VAL A 50 -8.22 -14.51 -5.02
N PHE A 51 -7.10 -14.32 -5.70
CA PHE A 51 -7.02 -13.82 -7.06
C PHE A 51 -6.63 -14.95 -7.99
N ILE A 52 -7.26 -15.00 -9.15
CA ILE A 52 -6.76 -15.77 -10.30
C ILE A 52 -6.04 -14.81 -11.25
N VAL A 53 -4.94 -15.25 -11.84
CA VAL A 53 -4.16 -14.53 -12.85
C VAL A 53 -4.27 -15.32 -14.15
N LEU A 54 -4.74 -14.65 -15.19
CA LEU A 54 -5.07 -15.20 -16.49
C LEU A 54 -4.24 -14.49 -17.55
N ASN A 55 -3.71 -15.24 -18.50
CA ASN A 55 -3.05 -14.69 -19.69
C ASN A 55 -3.71 -15.26 -20.96
N ARG A 56 -3.07 -15.03 -22.11
CA ARG A 56 -3.56 -15.53 -23.40
C ARG A 56 -3.61 -17.06 -23.48
N ASP A 57 -2.72 -17.73 -22.77
CA ASP A 57 -2.54 -19.19 -22.84
C ASP A 57 -3.38 -19.94 -21.80
N GLY A 58 -3.96 -19.22 -20.83
CA GLY A 58 -4.89 -19.76 -19.83
C GLY A 58 -4.61 -19.24 -18.42
N ASP A 59 -4.80 -20.11 -17.44
CA ASP A 59 -4.58 -19.81 -16.02
C ASP A 59 -3.09 -19.83 -15.70
N PHE A 60 -2.54 -18.67 -15.33
CA PHE A 60 -1.13 -18.51 -15.01
C PHE A 60 -0.84 -18.83 -13.53
N ALA A 61 -1.61 -18.23 -12.62
CA ALA A 61 -1.40 -18.37 -11.18
C ALA A 61 -2.68 -18.18 -10.36
N ILE A 62 -2.69 -18.78 -9.18
CA ILE A 62 -3.69 -18.51 -8.14
C ILE A 62 -2.95 -17.92 -6.93
N ILE A 63 -3.43 -16.79 -6.43
CA ILE A 63 -2.82 -16.06 -5.32
C ILE A 63 -3.82 -15.97 -4.19
N LYS A 64 -3.54 -16.68 -3.10
CA LYS A 64 -4.38 -16.73 -1.90
C LYS A 64 -3.76 -15.91 -0.79
N GLY A 65 -4.55 -15.06 -0.15
CA GLY A 65 -4.14 -14.22 0.98
C GLY A 65 -4.99 -14.47 2.22
N ARG A 66 -4.35 -14.47 3.39
CA ARG A 66 -4.98 -14.55 4.71
C ARG A 66 -4.30 -13.63 5.70
N TRP A 67 -5.07 -12.86 6.47
CA TRP A 67 -4.50 -12.05 7.55
C TRP A 67 -4.44 -12.83 8.86
N ASN A 68 -3.28 -12.81 9.52
CA ASN A 68 -3.04 -13.50 10.79
C ASN A 68 -2.41 -12.56 11.83
N GLY A 69 -2.63 -12.83 13.11
CA GLY A 69 -1.91 -12.19 14.21
C GLY A 69 -2.33 -10.75 14.54
N PHE A 70 -3.46 -10.27 13.99
CA PHE A 70 -4.02 -8.99 14.41
C PHE A 70 -4.60 -9.09 15.81
N SER A 71 -4.25 -8.15 16.67
CA SER A 71 -4.87 -7.98 17.98
C SER A 71 -5.10 -6.50 18.26
N ARG A 72 -6.32 -6.16 18.69
CA ARG A 72 -6.63 -4.78 19.09
C ARG A 72 -5.94 -4.48 20.42
N LYS A 73 -5.43 -3.26 20.56
CA LYS A 73 -4.92 -2.74 21.83
C LYS A 73 -6.10 -2.61 22.77
N ILE A 74 -5.95 -3.17 23.96
CA ILE A 74 -6.93 -3.05 25.03
C ILE A 74 -6.30 -2.08 26.03
N SER A 75 -6.87 -0.88 26.14
CA SER A 75 -6.44 0.09 27.16
C SER A 75 -6.62 -0.52 28.55
N GLY A 76 -5.64 -0.30 29.42
CA GLY A 76 -5.74 -0.75 30.81
C GLY A 76 -6.64 0.19 31.60
N ASP A 77 -7.34 -0.37 32.57
CA ASP A 77 -8.05 0.39 33.58
C ASP A 77 -7.21 0.52 34.86
N LYS A 78 -7.69 1.29 35.84
CA LYS A 78 -7.00 1.51 37.13
C LYS A 78 -6.56 0.22 37.86
N LEU A 79 -7.23 -0.90 37.58
CA LEU A 79 -6.96 -2.22 38.18
C LEU A 79 -6.22 -3.21 37.26
N HIS A 80 -6.22 -3.00 35.94
CA HIS A 80 -5.69 -3.99 34.99
C HIS A 80 -4.75 -3.35 33.98
N LYS A 81 -3.54 -3.91 33.83
CA LYS A 81 -2.61 -3.50 32.78
C LYS A 81 -3.23 -3.78 31.41
N GLY A 82 -3.20 -2.78 30.53
CA GLY A 82 -3.66 -2.91 29.15
C GLY A 82 -2.83 -3.91 28.36
N LYS A 83 -3.41 -4.47 27.30
CA LYS A 83 -2.71 -5.33 26.35
C LYS A 83 -2.27 -4.51 25.15
N SER A 84 -1.00 -4.62 24.77
CA SER A 84 -0.51 -4.04 23.52
C SER A 84 -1.21 -4.71 22.34
N GLY A 85 -1.61 -3.91 21.35
CA GLY A 85 -2.11 -4.43 20.08
C GLY A 85 -0.98 -4.92 19.19
N ALA A 86 -1.31 -5.73 18.20
CA ALA A 86 -0.43 -6.18 17.13
C ALA A 86 -1.10 -5.98 15.77
N ALA A 87 -0.35 -5.46 14.80
CA ALA A 87 -0.83 -5.21 13.44
C ALA A 87 -1.21 -6.51 12.71
N GLY A 88 -0.52 -7.61 13.03
CA GLY A 88 -0.57 -8.84 12.26
C GLY A 88 0.15 -8.71 10.92
N VAL A 89 0.00 -9.77 10.12
CA VAL A 89 0.70 -9.98 8.85
C VAL A 89 -0.24 -10.66 7.85
N LEU A 90 -0.01 -10.39 6.57
CA LEU A 90 -0.61 -11.12 5.46
C LEU A 90 0.25 -12.35 5.14
N ASN A 91 -0.33 -13.53 5.24
CA ASN A 91 0.24 -14.75 4.67
C ASN A 91 -0.30 -14.92 3.25
N VAL A 92 0.61 -15.15 2.30
CA VAL A 92 0.29 -15.33 0.88
C VAL A 92 0.77 -16.71 0.43
N GLU A 93 -0.08 -17.42 -0.28
CA GLU A 93 0.26 -18.64 -1.02
C GLU A 93 0.05 -18.37 -2.51
N LEU A 94 1.14 -18.44 -3.28
CA LEU A 94 1.15 -18.25 -4.71
C LEU A 94 1.34 -19.61 -5.40
N PHE A 95 0.28 -20.07 -6.05
CA PHE A 95 0.26 -21.28 -6.86
C PHE A 95 0.62 -20.89 -8.29
N ASN A 96 1.80 -21.30 -8.74
CA ASN A 96 2.18 -21.19 -10.14
C ASN A 96 1.66 -22.43 -10.88
N LEU A 97 0.68 -22.23 -11.75
CA LEU A 97 -0.02 -23.32 -12.44
C LEU A 97 0.80 -23.89 -13.59
N LEU A 98 1.66 -23.08 -14.22
CA LEU A 98 2.55 -23.54 -15.28
C LEU A 98 3.66 -24.46 -14.77
N ARG A 99 4.19 -24.17 -13.59
CA ARG A 99 5.28 -24.95 -12.96
C ARG A 99 4.79 -25.96 -11.94
N ASN A 100 3.50 -25.93 -11.60
CA ASN A 100 2.91 -26.70 -10.52
C ASN A 100 3.69 -26.55 -9.19
N THR A 101 3.98 -25.30 -8.81
CA THR A 101 4.73 -24.97 -7.59
C THR A 101 3.94 -24.04 -6.69
N VAL A 102 4.17 -24.13 -5.39
CA VAL A 102 3.55 -23.25 -4.39
C VAL A 102 4.64 -22.48 -3.66
N GLN A 103 4.58 -21.16 -3.75
CA GLN A 103 5.44 -20.25 -3.01
C GLN A 103 4.65 -19.64 -1.85
N LYS A 104 5.16 -19.78 -0.62
CA LYS A 104 4.56 -19.18 0.57
C LYS A 104 5.39 -17.99 1.03
N MET A 105 4.74 -16.92 1.44
CA MET A 105 5.41 -15.73 1.97
C MET A 105 4.54 -15.02 3.01
N GLN A 106 5.19 -14.19 3.80
CA GLN A 106 4.57 -13.37 4.83
C GLN A 106 4.91 -11.91 4.59
N LEU A 107 3.91 -11.03 4.71
CA LEU A 107 4.04 -9.60 4.48
C LEU A 107 3.38 -8.78 5.60
N PRO A 108 4.11 -7.89 6.28
CA PRO A 108 5.58 -7.77 6.26
C PRO A 108 6.25 -9.08 6.70
N GLY A 109 7.49 -9.31 6.23
CA GLY A 109 8.31 -10.45 6.63
C GLY A 109 8.69 -10.40 8.12
N VAL A 110 9.34 -11.46 8.60
CA VAL A 110 9.80 -11.58 10.00
C VAL A 110 10.77 -10.48 10.43
N ASP A 111 11.49 -9.90 9.47
CA ASP A 111 12.41 -8.77 9.61
C ASP A 111 11.68 -7.40 9.52
N GLY A 112 10.36 -7.41 9.37
CA GLY A 112 9.54 -6.22 9.12
C GLY A 112 9.63 -5.71 7.68
N SER A 113 10.35 -6.41 6.78
CA SER A 113 10.49 -6.00 5.39
C SER A 113 9.19 -6.20 4.62
N THR A 114 8.81 -5.21 3.82
CA THR A 114 7.68 -5.34 2.89
C THR A 114 8.13 -5.77 1.49
N LEU A 115 9.39 -6.22 1.34
CA LEU A 115 9.92 -6.77 0.09
C LEU A 115 9.38 -8.19 -0.10
N PHE A 116 8.90 -8.46 -1.31
CA PHE A 116 8.48 -9.78 -1.72
C PHE A 116 8.97 -10.07 -3.14
N VAL A 117 9.21 -11.35 -3.40
CA VAL A 117 9.73 -11.87 -4.66
C VAL A 117 8.76 -12.91 -5.19
N ILE A 118 8.36 -12.81 -6.44
CA ILE A 118 7.52 -13.76 -7.17
C ILE A 118 8.30 -14.18 -8.41
N GLY A 119 8.82 -15.41 -8.44
CA GLY A 119 9.67 -15.85 -9.55
C GLY A 119 10.81 -14.87 -9.81
N ASP A 120 10.86 -14.30 -11.03
CA ASP A 120 11.90 -13.35 -11.46
C ASP A 120 11.48 -11.87 -11.26
N ALA A 121 10.43 -11.62 -10.48
CA ALA A 121 9.94 -10.29 -10.15
C ALA A 121 10.05 -10.00 -8.65
N GLN A 122 10.39 -8.76 -8.31
CA GLN A 122 10.45 -8.28 -6.94
C GLN A 122 9.74 -6.93 -6.81
N ALA A 123 9.04 -6.76 -5.69
CA ALA A 123 8.32 -5.54 -5.36
C ALA A 123 8.34 -5.29 -3.86
N ARG A 124 8.13 -4.03 -3.46
CA ARG A 124 7.97 -3.64 -2.05
C ARG A 124 6.63 -2.97 -1.89
N LEU A 125 5.84 -3.36 -0.87
CA LEU A 125 4.54 -2.72 -0.63
C LEU A 125 4.68 -1.21 -0.36
N ASN A 126 5.69 -0.82 0.42
CA ASN A 126 6.02 0.57 0.69
C ASN A 126 6.91 1.23 -0.38
N GLY A 127 7.32 0.48 -1.41
CA GLY A 127 8.25 0.95 -2.43
C GLY A 127 7.55 1.56 -3.64
N ARG A 128 8.31 2.33 -4.41
CA ARG A 128 7.86 2.99 -5.66
C ARG A 128 8.34 2.28 -6.94
N ARG A 129 9.11 1.19 -6.79
CA ARG A 129 9.74 0.49 -7.91
C ARG A 129 9.44 -1.00 -7.84
N MET A 130 9.15 -1.57 -9.01
CA MET A 130 9.12 -3.01 -9.25
C MET A 130 10.28 -3.34 -10.17
N HIS A 131 10.83 -4.54 -10.00
CA HIS A 131 11.89 -5.03 -10.87
C HIS A 131 11.50 -6.43 -11.36
N CYS A 132 11.46 -6.63 -12.67
CA CYS A 132 11.09 -7.90 -13.28
C CYS A 132 12.10 -8.24 -14.38
N ARG A 133 12.64 -9.47 -14.34
CA ARG A 133 13.55 -10.00 -15.38
C ARG A 133 12.93 -11.14 -16.17
N SER A 134 11.60 -11.31 -16.09
CA SER A 134 10.89 -12.41 -16.76
C SER A 134 10.37 -11.99 -18.13
N THR A 135 10.26 -12.95 -19.05
CA THR A 135 9.49 -12.78 -20.30
C THR A 135 7.99 -12.63 -20.04
N GLN A 136 7.49 -13.17 -18.93
CA GLN A 136 6.09 -13.09 -18.49
C GLN A 136 5.85 -11.85 -17.62
N THR A 137 6.31 -10.69 -18.10
CA THR A 137 6.29 -9.45 -17.30
C THR A 137 4.86 -9.04 -16.92
N ALA A 138 3.88 -9.22 -17.83
CA ALA A 138 2.50 -8.82 -17.58
C ALA A 138 1.86 -9.61 -16.43
N GLU A 139 2.11 -10.92 -16.39
CA GLU A 139 1.61 -11.84 -15.38
C GLU A 139 2.24 -11.57 -14.01
N HIS A 140 3.53 -11.27 -13.97
CA HIS A 140 4.21 -10.88 -12.73
C HIS A 140 3.71 -9.54 -12.21
N ILE A 141 3.46 -8.55 -13.08
CA ILE A 141 2.84 -7.28 -12.71
C ILE A 141 1.46 -7.52 -12.11
N ALA A 142 0.61 -8.28 -12.80
CA ALA A 142 -0.72 -8.63 -12.30
C ALA A 142 -0.64 -9.29 -10.92
N SER A 143 0.30 -10.23 -10.75
CA SER A 143 0.53 -10.93 -9.48
C SER A 143 0.95 -9.97 -8.34
N ILE A 144 1.84 -9.02 -8.62
CA ILE A 144 2.29 -8.01 -7.65
C ILE A 144 1.11 -7.15 -7.17
N PHE A 145 0.30 -6.65 -8.11
CA PHE A 145 -0.88 -5.84 -7.77
C PHE A 145 -1.96 -6.66 -7.05
N SER A 146 -2.11 -7.94 -7.36
CA SER A 146 -3.00 -8.85 -6.63
C SER A 146 -2.56 -9.03 -5.18
N ILE A 147 -1.27 -9.21 -4.90
CA ILE A 147 -0.74 -9.25 -3.53
C ILE A 147 -0.96 -7.91 -2.81
N GLY A 148 -0.67 -6.79 -3.48
CA GLY A 148 -0.92 -5.45 -2.92
C GLY A 148 -2.40 -5.25 -2.56
N THR A 149 -3.30 -5.74 -3.40
CA THR A 149 -4.74 -5.68 -3.18
C THR A 149 -5.18 -6.59 -2.02
N LEU A 150 -4.67 -7.83 -1.97
CA LEU A 150 -4.92 -8.76 -0.86
C LEU A 150 -4.46 -8.19 0.48
N PHE A 151 -3.32 -7.49 0.51
CA PHE A 151 -2.84 -6.82 1.71
C PHE A 151 -3.86 -5.85 2.29
N ILE A 152 -4.63 -5.17 1.45
CA ILE A 152 -5.64 -4.20 1.89
C ILE A 152 -6.94 -4.91 2.22
N LEU A 153 -7.37 -5.85 1.39
CA LEU A 153 -8.66 -6.51 1.51
C LEU A 153 -8.71 -7.51 2.68
N CYS A 154 -7.60 -8.13 3.01
CA CYS A 154 -7.48 -9.04 4.16
C CYS A 154 -7.18 -8.30 5.46
N ASN A 155 -6.68 -7.05 5.42
CA ASN A 155 -6.35 -6.32 6.63
C ASN A 155 -7.63 -5.99 7.44
N PRO A 156 -7.74 -6.46 8.69
CA PRO A 156 -8.90 -6.22 9.54
C PRO A 156 -8.98 -4.78 10.05
N ASP A 157 -7.86 -4.05 10.05
CA ASP A 157 -7.83 -2.61 10.33
C ASP A 157 -8.29 -1.87 9.06
N LYS A 158 -9.60 -1.72 8.93
CA LYS A 158 -10.24 -1.21 7.71
C LYS A 158 -9.63 0.15 7.34
N VAL A 159 -8.91 0.21 6.22
CA VAL A 159 -8.43 1.43 5.52
C VAL A 159 -9.56 2.45 5.18
N ARG A 160 -10.82 2.15 5.53
CA ARG A 160 -12.01 2.94 5.20
C ARG A 160 -12.49 3.88 6.29
N THR A 161 -12.04 3.77 7.53
CA THR A 161 -12.41 4.75 8.54
C THR A 161 -11.41 5.90 8.50
N ARG A 162 -11.79 6.99 7.81
CA ARG A 162 -11.13 8.31 7.82
C ARG A 162 -10.86 8.87 9.24
N GLN A 163 -11.34 8.19 10.28
CA GLN A 163 -11.35 8.64 11.67
C GLN A 163 -10.73 7.64 12.67
N ASP A 164 -10.44 6.39 12.30
CA ASP A 164 -9.78 5.46 13.23
C ASP A 164 -8.27 5.50 13.04
N SER A 165 -7.64 6.42 13.76
CA SER A 165 -6.20 6.41 14.00
C SER A 165 -5.85 5.31 15.02
N SER A 166 -6.27 4.07 14.76
CA SER A 166 -5.74 2.90 15.46
C SER A 166 -4.22 2.91 15.27
N PRO A 167 -3.40 3.15 16.33
CA PRO A 167 -1.95 3.29 16.19
C PRO A 167 -1.25 1.94 15.95
N ILE A 168 -2.02 0.88 15.74
CA ILE A 168 -1.56 -0.51 15.72
C ILE A 168 -1.48 -1.02 14.28
N GLY A 169 -2.32 -0.52 13.37
CA GLY A 169 -2.38 -0.98 11.99
C GLY A 169 -1.21 -0.49 11.14
N HIS A 170 -0.88 -1.27 10.11
CA HIS A 170 -0.01 -0.79 9.04
C HIS A 170 -0.69 0.41 8.39
N GLN A 171 -0.01 1.56 8.30
CA GLN A 171 -0.50 2.75 7.60
C GLN A 171 -0.45 2.55 6.07
N CYS A 172 -0.97 1.42 5.59
CA CYS A 172 -0.86 0.98 4.21
C CYS A 172 -1.61 1.88 3.25
N GLN A 173 -2.60 2.64 3.71
CA GLN A 173 -3.23 3.72 2.95
C GLN A 173 -2.25 4.80 2.46
N LYS A 174 -1.05 4.89 3.07
CA LYS A 174 0.01 5.81 2.65
C LYS A 174 1.04 5.13 1.74
N TRP A 175 0.98 3.82 1.57
CA TRP A 175 1.98 3.08 0.81
C TRP A 175 1.73 3.21 -0.70
N PRO A 176 2.77 3.49 -1.50
CA PRO A 176 2.60 3.71 -2.94
C PRO A 176 1.91 2.54 -3.65
N MET A 177 2.20 1.30 -3.24
CA MET A 177 1.58 0.14 -3.88
C MET A 177 0.08 0.07 -3.62
N THR A 178 -0.33 0.32 -2.38
CA THR A 178 -1.73 0.35 -1.98
C THR A 178 -2.52 1.44 -2.70
N MET A 179 -1.90 2.61 -2.87
CA MET A 179 -2.46 3.73 -3.63
C MET A 179 -2.62 3.38 -5.11
N ALA A 180 -1.63 2.70 -5.71
CA ALA A 180 -1.69 2.27 -7.10
C ALA A 180 -2.75 1.17 -7.34
N CYS A 181 -3.08 0.36 -6.33
CA CYS A 181 -4.23 -0.55 -6.36
C CYS A 181 -5.59 0.18 -6.29
N GLY A 182 -5.62 1.51 -6.16
CA GLY A 182 -6.83 2.31 -6.09
C GLY A 182 -7.49 2.38 -4.72
N TYR A 183 -6.74 2.07 -3.67
CA TYR A 183 -7.20 2.16 -2.28
C TYR A 183 -6.49 3.32 -1.56
N GLY A 184 -7.19 3.97 -0.63
CA GLY A 184 -6.66 5.09 0.16
C GLY A 184 -7.03 6.46 -0.39
N ARG A 185 -6.97 6.68 -1.70
CA ARG A 185 -7.48 7.88 -2.39
C ARG A 185 -7.97 7.55 -3.80
N PRO A 186 -8.89 8.36 -4.38
CA PRO A 186 -9.27 8.21 -5.78
C PRO A 186 -8.04 8.38 -6.68
N VAL A 187 -7.78 7.38 -7.52
CA VAL A 187 -6.75 7.47 -8.57
C VAL A 187 -7.25 8.44 -9.63
N PRO A 188 -6.42 9.38 -10.12
CA PRO A 188 -6.81 10.25 -11.22
C PRO A 188 -7.31 9.41 -12.40
N SER A 189 -8.48 9.79 -12.93
CA SER A 189 -9.04 9.09 -14.09
C SER A 189 -8.16 9.31 -15.33
N ASN A 190 -8.24 8.39 -16.29
CA ASN A 190 -7.55 8.54 -17.58
C ASN A 190 -7.91 9.84 -18.32
N ARG A 191 -9.01 10.53 -17.94
CA ARG A 191 -9.35 11.87 -18.43
C ARG A 191 -8.26 12.91 -18.15
N TYR A 192 -7.54 12.75 -17.04
CA TYR A 192 -6.39 13.59 -16.70
C TYR A 192 -5.19 13.32 -17.64
N LEU A 193 -4.99 12.07 -18.06
CA LEU A 193 -3.94 11.69 -19.00
C LEU A 193 -4.29 12.11 -20.44
N SER A 194 -5.57 12.00 -20.83
CA SER A 194 -6.03 12.38 -22.17
C SER A 194 -6.02 13.89 -22.41
N GLN A 195 -6.18 14.71 -21.37
CA GLN A 195 -6.10 16.17 -21.48
C GLN A 195 -4.66 16.69 -21.64
N GLY A 196 -3.64 15.86 -21.41
CA GLY A 196 -2.23 16.21 -21.61
C GLY A 196 -1.63 15.69 -22.92
N GLN A 197 -2.38 14.96 -23.75
CA GLN A 197 -1.86 14.32 -24.97
C GLN A 197 -1.82 15.25 -26.21
N ASP A 198 -2.37 16.46 -26.14
CA ASP A 198 -2.27 17.46 -27.24
C ASP A 198 -0.92 18.20 -27.28
N GLY A 199 0.05 17.82 -26.44
CA GLY A 199 1.41 18.31 -26.52
C GLY A 199 2.38 17.27 -26.01
N ALA A 200 3.25 16.76 -26.89
CA ALA A 200 4.32 15.82 -26.53
C ALA A 200 5.26 16.44 -25.48
N VAL A 201 4.95 16.23 -24.21
CA VAL A 201 5.84 16.50 -23.10
C VAL A 201 5.83 15.26 -22.21
N ASP A 202 7.03 14.74 -21.97
CA ASP A 202 7.32 13.60 -21.10
C ASP A 202 6.41 13.63 -19.86
N ILE A 203 5.54 12.63 -19.71
CA ILE A 203 4.48 12.59 -18.66
C ILE A 203 5.06 12.08 -17.33
N THR A 204 6.28 11.54 -17.37
CA THR A 204 7.04 11.02 -16.24
C THR A 204 7.16 12.02 -15.08
N PRO A 205 7.49 13.32 -15.29
CA PRO A 205 7.57 14.32 -14.24
C PRO A 205 6.20 14.71 -13.68
N ALA A 206 5.12 14.67 -14.48
CA ALA A 206 3.77 15.05 -14.03
C ALA A 206 3.13 13.95 -13.17
N LEU A 207 3.32 12.67 -13.53
CA LEU A 207 2.90 11.54 -12.72
C LEU A 207 3.75 11.44 -11.43
N PHE A 208 5.06 11.69 -11.52
CA PHE A 208 5.91 11.84 -10.33
C PHE A 208 5.48 13.04 -9.49
N ALA A 209 5.11 14.17 -10.10
CA ALA A 209 4.62 15.35 -9.40
C ALA A 209 3.30 15.04 -8.69
N VAL A 210 2.33 14.36 -9.30
CA VAL A 210 1.11 13.93 -8.57
C VAL A 210 1.43 12.97 -7.41
N CYS A 211 2.50 12.19 -7.50
CA CYS A 211 2.97 11.35 -6.39
C CYS A 211 3.93 12.06 -5.41
N ALA A 212 4.47 13.24 -5.74
CA ALA A 212 5.49 13.97 -4.98
C ALA A 212 5.00 15.32 -4.44
N THR A 213 3.96 15.94 -5.03
CA THR A 213 3.34 17.19 -4.55
C THR A 213 2.40 16.96 -3.37
N TYR A 214 2.03 15.71 -3.10
CA TYR A 214 1.45 15.33 -1.81
C TYR A 214 2.57 14.82 -0.90
N ASP A 215 3.54 15.70 -0.66
CA ASP A 215 4.58 15.44 0.31
C ASP A 215 3.99 15.33 1.72
N PHE A 216 4.70 14.56 2.51
CA PHE A 216 4.36 14.00 3.79
C PHE A 216 4.44 15.07 4.88
N GLY A 217 3.46 15.98 4.93
CA GLY A 217 3.36 16.97 6.01
C GLY A 217 2.54 18.17 5.60
N ASP A 218 1.24 18.14 5.82
CA ASP A 218 0.59 19.04 6.77
C ASP A 218 -0.91 18.75 6.81
N ILE A 219 -1.47 18.72 8.01
CA ILE A 219 -2.90 18.93 8.19
C ILE A 219 -3.05 20.43 8.34
N GLY A 220 -3.66 21.08 7.37
CA GLY A 220 -4.39 22.30 7.64
C GLY A 220 -4.07 23.46 6.71
N ASN A 221 -5.18 24.01 6.25
CA ASN A 221 -5.38 25.42 5.95
C ASN A 221 -5.34 25.84 4.48
N SER A 222 -6.45 26.47 4.17
CA SER A 222 -6.82 27.17 2.95
C SER A 222 -5.84 28.30 2.66
N GLY A 223 -5.37 28.37 1.41
CA GLY A 223 -4.95 29.61 0.74
C GLY A 223 -3.60 30.21 1.13
N GLY A 224 -2.84 30.62 0.11
CA GLY A 224 -1.85 31.70 0.25
C GLY A 224 -0.40 31.32 -0.05
N ALA A 225 0.03 31.73 -1.24
CA ALA A 225 1.38 32.08 -1.72
C ALA A 225 2.58 32.09 -0.75
N CYS A 226 3.71 31.52 -1.19
CA CYS A 226 5.07 32.11 -1.35
C CYS A 226 6.11 30.95 -1.38
N SER A 227 6.77 30.63 -2.50
CA SER A 227 7.99 31.24 -3.09
C SER A 227 9.23 31.24 -2.19
N ALA A 228 10.25 30.47 -2.61
CA ALA A 228 11.67 30.49 -2.20
C ALA A 228 11.96 30.14 -0.72
N CYS A 229 12.92 29.26 -0.39
CA CYS A 229 14.35 29.45 -0.65
C CYS A 229 15.11 28.10 -0.69
N SER A 230 16.09 28.04 -1.58
CA SER A 230 17.17 27.06 -1.59
C SER A 230 18.28 27.47 -0.61
N ALA A 231 19.12 26.48 -0.25
CA ALA A 231 20.54 26.60 0.18
C ALA A 231 20.90 26.60 1.68
N CYS A 232 21.69 25.56 2.02
CA CYS A 232 22.92 25.56 2.84
C CYS A 232 22.88 25.78 4.37
N GLY A 233 23.28 24.72 5.11
CA GLY A 233 24.59 24.64 5.78
C GLY A 233 24.92 25.59 6.95
N ALA A 234 25.27 24.96 8.08
CA ALA A 234 26.24 25.40 9.10
C ALA A 234 25.95 26.62 10.00
N GLY A 235 26.09 26.39 11.31
CA GLY A 235 26.89 27.24 12.22
C GLY A 235 26.40 28.64 12.59
N GLY A 236 26.15 28.83 13.90
CA GLY A 236 26.81 29.88 14.68
C GLY A 236 26.43 31.35 14.45
N ALA A 237 25.96 31.95 15.55
CA ALA A 237 26.27 33.30 16.02
C ALA A 237 25.60 34.53 15.37
N CYS A 238 25.08 35.36 16.29
CA CYS A 238 25.03 36.83 16.35
C CYS A 238 24.49 37.67 15.17
N GLY A 239 23.52 38.52 15.52
CA GLY A 239 23.76 39.97 15.56
C GLY A 239 23.06 40.85 14.52
N ALA A 240 22.31 41.84 15.05
CA ALA A 240 21.87 43.12 14.45
C ALA A 240 20.91 43.01 13.24
N GLY A 241 19.76 43.69 13.16
CA GLY A 241 19.37 45.07 13.50
C GLY A 241 18.59 45.52 12.26
N CYS A 242 17.37 46.05 12.29
CA CYS A 242 17.02 47.39 12.77
C CYS A 242 15.51 47.64 12.57
N THR A 243 14.95 48.39 13.52
CA THR A 243 13.93 49.46 13.38
C THR A 243 12.56 49.14 12.78
N ALA A 244 11.53 49.09 13.64
CA ALA A 244 10.41 50.05 13.59
C ALA A 244 9.56 49.94 14.87
N SER A 245 9.21 51.11 15.38
CA SER A 245 8.66 51.42 16.70
C SER A 245 7.14 51.28 16.82
N CYS A 246 6.68 50.62 17.88
CA CYS A 246 5.47 50.89 18.67
C CYS A 246 5.46 49.86 19.83
N GLY A 247 5.33 50.14 21.11
CA GLY A 247 5.14 51.35 21.91
C GLY A 247 4.58 50.84 23.26
N ALA A 248 5.30 51.09 24.37
CA ALA A 248 4.87 50.93 25.78
C ALA A 248 4.48 49.49 26.24
N ALA A 249 4.74 48.98 27.44
CA ALA A 249 5.27 49.48 28.69
C ALA A 249 5.80 48.30 29.54
N CYS A 250 6.73 48.65 30.44
CA CYS A 250 7.18 48.01 31.68
C CYS A 250 6.44 46.80 32.27
N GLY A 251 7.21 45.89 32.91
CA GLY A 251 6.79 45.20 34.13
C GLY A 251 7.31 43.79 34.31
N GLY A 252 8.44 43.63 35.01
CA GLY A 252 8.88 42.32 35.51
C GLY A 252 8.19 41.93 36.82
N CYS A 253 8.07 40.62 37.04
CA CYS A 253 8.08 39.88 38.32
C CYS A 253 7.91 38.40 37.92
N GLY A 254 8.71 37.44 38.39
CA GLY A 254 8.84 37.03 39.79
C GLY A 254 8.13 35.67 39.92
N GLY A 255 8.89 34.60 40.20
CA GLY A 255 8.39 33.23 40.21
C GLY A 255 7.51 32.86 41.40
N CYS A 256 7.04 31.60 41.40
CA CYS A 256 6.66 30.64 42.47
C CYS A 256 6.07 29.42 41.70
N GLY A 257 6.34 28.14 41.95
CA GLY A 257 6.55 27.44 43.22
C GLY A 257 5.26 26.71 43.60
N GLY A 258 5.22 25.38 43.48
CA GLY A 258 4.08 24.51 43.84
C GLY A 258 3.99 23.25 42.99
#